data_AF-A0A537IIS5-F1
#
_entry.id   AF-A0A537IIS5-F1
#
_cell.length_a   1.000
_cell.length_b   1.000
_cell.length_c   1.000
_cell.angle_alpha   90.00
_cell.angle_beta   90.00
_cell.angle_gamma   90.00
#
_symmetry.space_group_name_H-M   'P 1'
#
loop_
_entity.id
_entity.type
_entity.pdbx_description
1 polymer ?
#
loop_
_entity_poly.entity_id
_entity_poly.type
_entity_poly.pdbx_seq_one_letter_code
_entity_poly.pdbx_strand_id
1 'polypeptide(L)'
;MSKQRTYASLMVLGAGILLYRTILMISQGALHTLIPWVAFLLVVELLVDLSCLVGAISWWIKNDKKYNSVPLKLTSIAMILHFVRMAIFVAGRSGPWIDFDLRPGNRAINDVHWTLPWVYIASVFSVLGLIGAIIILTLKKKQIEQPMRHRS
;
A
#
# COMPACT_ATOMS: atom_id res chain seq x y z
N MET A 1 -6.77 25.19 -9.31
CA MET A 1 -6.73 23.71 -9.48
C MET A 1 -8.07 23.12 -9.07
N SER A 2 -8.64 22.16 -9.80
CA SER A 2 -9.90 21.51 -9.39
C SER A 2 -9.66 20.60 -8.17
N LYS A 3 -10.64 20.46 -7.27
CA LYS A 3 -10.55 19.52 -6.12
C LYS A 3 -10.23 18.09 -6.58
N GLN A 4 -10.76 17.68 -7.74
CA GLN A 4 -10.52 16.35 -8.32
C GLN A 4 -9.06 16.17 -8.74
N ARG A 5 -8.45 17.16 -9.41
CA ARG A 5 -7.02 17.13 -9.76
C ARG A 5 -6.14 17.09 -8.54
N THR A 6 -6.46 17.85 -7.49
CA THR A 6 -5.71 17.80 -6.22
C THR A 6 -5.75 16.40 -5.61
N TYR A 7 -6.92 15.77 -5.52
CA TYR A 7 -7.02 14.39 -5.00
C TYR A 7 -6.27 13.38 -5.87
N ALA A 8 -6.44 13.46 -7.19
CA ALA A 8 -5.73 12.57 -8.11
C ALA A 8 -4.21 12.78 -8.02
N SER A 9 -3.72 14.01 -7.87
CA SER A 9 -2.30 14.31 -7.67
C SER A 9 -1.75 13.71 -6.37
N LEU A 10 -2.50 13.81 -5.27
CA LEU A 10 -2.10 13.18 -4.00
C LEU A 10 -2.03 11.66 -4.13
N MET A 11 -2.96 11.04 -4.86
CA MET A 11 -2.94 9.60 -5.12
C MET A 11 -1.80 9.18 -6.03
N VAL A 12 -1.50 9.95 -7.08
CA VAL A 12 -0.32 9.72 -7.94
C VAL A 12 0.97 9.79 -7.13
N LEU A 13 1.10 10.81 -6.27
CA LEU A 13 2.28 10.96 -5.42
C LEU A 13 2.42 9.81 -4.43
N GLY A 14 1.34 9.44 -3.74
CA GLY A 14 1.33 8.31 -2.81
C GLY A 14 1.67 6.98 -3.49
N ALA A 15 0.98 6.65 -4.58
CA ALA A 15 1.24 5.43 -5.35
C ALA A 15 2.66 5.42 -5.94
N GLY A 16 3.17 6.56 -6.39
CA GLY A 16 4.54 6.69 -6.90
C GLY A 16 5.60 6.41 -5.83
N ILE A 17 5.41 6.90 -4.60
CA ILE A 17 6.32 6.63 -3.47
C ILE A 17 6.32 5.14 -3.11
N LEU A 18 5.12 4.53 -3.01
CA LEU A 18 4.98 3.10 -2.71
C LEU A 18 5.62 2.24 -3.80
N LEU A 19 5.34 2.56 -5.07
CA LEU A 19 5.90 1.87 -6.22
C LEU A 19 7.43 1.97 -6.26
N TYR A 20 7.99 3.17 -6.07
CA TYR A 20 9.43 3.39 -6.02
C TYR A 20 10.09 2.53 -4.95
N ARG A 21 9.50 2.49 -3.76
CA ARG A 21 9.98 1.64 -2.66
C ARG A 21 9.94 0.17 -3.03
N THR A 22 8.85 -0.31 -3.62
CA THR A 22 8.71 -1.72 -4.04
C THR A 22 9.76 -2.10 -5.09
N ILE A 23 10.00 -1.22 -6.07
CA ILE A 23 11.06 -1.39 -7.08
C ILE A 23 12.44 -1.45 -6.40
N LEU A 24 12.72 -0.53 -5.46
CA LEU A 24 13.98 -0.51 -4.73
C LEU A 24 14.21 -1.83 -3.97
N MET A 25 13.19 -2.32 -3.25
CA MET A 25 13.27 -3.60 -2.53
C MET A 25 13.57 -4.76 -3.48
N ILE A 26 12.87 -4.85 -4.61
CA ILE A 26 13.11 -5.89 -5.62
C ILE A 26 14.54 -5.78 -6.17
N SER A 27 15.00 -4.57 -6.49
CA SER A 27 16.35 -4.32 -7.02
C SER A 27 17.46 -4.71 -6.05
N GLN A 28 17.19 -4.63 -4.73
CA GLN A 28 18.08 -5.06 -3.66
C GLN A 28 18.00 -6.58 -3.39
N GLY A 29 17.28 -7.34 -4.23
CA GLY A 29 17.21 -8.80 -4.13
C GLY A 29 16.14 -9.32 -3.16
N ALA A 30 15.15 -8.51 -2.77
CA ALA A 30 14.10 -8.91 -1.82
C ALA A 30 13.39 -10.23 -2.22
N LEU A 31 13.22 -10.50 -3.52
CA LEU A 31 12.58 -11.73 -4.00
C LEU A 31 13.39 -13.00 -3.67
N HIS A 32 14.71 -12.88 -3.54
CA HIS A 32 15.59 -13.99 -3.17
C HIS A 32 15.76 -14.10 -1.65
N THR A 33 15.63 -12.99 -0.91
CA THR A 33 15.81 -12.98 0.54
C THR A 33 14.54 -13.40 1.29
N LEU A 34 13.38 -12.95 0.82
CA LEU A 34 12.08 -13.22 1.44
C LEU A 34 11.62 -14.65 1.20
N ILE A 35 10.87 -15.20 2.16
CA ILE A 35 10.20 -16.49 1.96
C ILE A 35 9.14 -16.41 0.85
N PRO A 36 8.81 -17.52 0.18
CA PRO A 36 8.04 -17.50 -1.07
C PRO A 36 6.71 -16.74 -1.01
N TRP A 37 5.95 -16.88 0.08
CA TRP A 37 4.65 -16.23 0.19
C TRP A 37 4.76 -14.72 0.48
N VAL A 38 5.81 -14.27 1.17
CA VAL A 38 6.09 -12.83 1.38
C VAL A 38 6.60 -12.21 0.07
N ALA A 39 7.43 -12.93 -0.68
CA ALA A 39 7.85 -12.53 -2.01
C ALA A 39 6.65 -12.42 -2.98
N PHE A 40 5.71 -13.36 -2.91
CA PHE A 40 4.45 -13.29 -3.66
C PHE A 40 3.64 -12.04 -3.30
N LEU A 41 3.51 -11.74 -2.00
CA LEU A 41 2.83 -10.53 -1.54
C LEU A 41 3.50 -9.25 -2.09
N LEU A 42 4.84 -9.20 -2.16
CA LEU A 42 5.59 -8.09 -2.73
C LEU A 42 5.28 -7.89 -4.22
N VAL A 43 5.16 -8.97 -4.99
CA VAL A 43 4.78 -8.92 -6.42
C VAL A 43 3.34 -8.43 -6.57
N VAL A 44 2.41 -8.89 -5.73
CA VAL A 44 1.02 -8.41 -5.74
C VAL A 44 0.95 -6.92 -5.39
N GLU A 45 1.70 -6.46 -4.39
CA GLU A 45 1.81 -5.04 -4.01
C GLU A 45 2.30 -4.20 -5.20
N LEU A 46 3.36 -4.65 -5.90
CA LEU A 46 3.87 -3.98 -7.11
C LEU A 46 2.78 -3.80 -8.19
N LEU A 47 2.03 -4.87 -8.49
CA LEU A 47 0.98 -4.85 -9.52
C LEU A 47 -0.17 -3.92 -9.14
N VAL A 48 -0.55 -3.91 -7.86
CA VAL A 48 -1.62 -3.03 -7.36
C VAL A 48 -1.16 -1.58 -7.36
N ASP A 49 0.07 -1.28 -6.95
CA ASP A 49 0.64 0.07 -6.97
C ASP A 49 0.71 0.63 -8.40
N LEU A 50 1.18 -0.17 -9.36
CA LEU A 50 1.17 0.18 -10.79
C LEU A 50 -0.24 0.47 -11.29
N SER A 51 -1.20 -0.41 -10.99
CA SER A 51 -2.59 -0.25 -11.39
C SER A 51 -3.21 1.01 -10.78
N CYS A 52 -2.89 1.29 -9.51
CA CYS A 52 -3.31 2.49 -8.80
C CYS A 52 -2.74 3.75 -9.45
N LEU A 53 -1.45 3.75 -9.77
CA LEU A 53 -0.78 4.87 -10.43
C LEU A 53 -1.39 5.16 -11.81
N VAL A 54 -1.55 4.13 -12.64
CA VAL A 54 -2.17 4.26 -13.98
C VAL A 54 -3.62 4.78 -13.87
N GLY A 55 -4.39 4.25 -12.91
CA GLY A 55 -5.76 4.69 -12.65
C GLY A 55 -5.83 6.14 -12.16
N ALA A 56 -4.92 6.55 -11.27
CA ALA A 56 -4.86 7.89 -10.73
C ALA A 56 -4.43 8.93 -11.79
N ILE A 57 -3.43 8.60 -12.63
CA ILE A 57 -3.03 9.44 -13.77
C ILE A 57 -4.19 9.58 -14.75
N SER A 58 -4.87 8.48 -15.08
CA SER A 58 -6.04 8.51 -15.97
C SER A 58 -7.16 9.40 -15.43
N TRP A 59 -7.45 9.31 -14.13
CA TRP A 59 -8.42 10.19 -13.47
C TRP A 59 -7.94 11.65 -13.42
N TRP A 60 -6.66 11.91 -13.19
CA TRP A 60 -6.07 13.24 -13.20
C TRP A 60 -6.23 13.94 -14.56
N ILE A 61 -5.95 13.21 -15.65
CA ILE A 61 -6.10 13.69 -17.04
C ILE A 61 -7.58 13.99 -17.33
N LYS A 62 -8.47 13.02 -17.06
CA LYS A 62 -9.91 13.15 -17.38
C LYS A 62 -10.65 14.14 -16.48
N ASN A 63 -10.17 14.36 -15.25
CA ASN A 63 -10.71 15.32 -14.29
C ASN A 63 -12.23 15.19 -14.02
N ASP A 64 -12.77 13.99 -14.14
CA ASP A 64 -14.19 13.69 -13.98
C ASP A 64 -14.41 12.69 -12.84
N LYS A 65 -15.38 12.98 -11.97
CA LYS A 65 -15.79 12.14 -10.85
C LYS A 65 -16.17 10.71 -11.28
N LYS A 66 -16.67 10.50 -12.50
CA LYS A 66 -17.02 9.17 -13.03
C LYS A 66 -15.83 8.19 -12.98
N TYR A 67 -14.60 8.71 -13.10
CA TYR A 67 -13.38 7.90 -13.14
C TYR A 67 -12.69 7.75 -11.79
N ASN A 68 -13.24 8.31 -10.71
CA ASN A 68 -12.60 8.24 -9.39
C ASN A 68 -12.75 6.88 -8.69
N SER A 69 -13.69 6.04 -9.14
CA SER A 69 -14.11 4.86 -8.39
C SER A 69 -13.03 3.77 -8.38
N VAL A 70 -12.44 3.51 -9.55
CA VAL A 70 -11.36 2.55 -9.74
C VAL A 70 -10.10 2.93 -8.94
N PRO A 71 -9.51 4.14 -9.12
CA PRO A 71 -8.31 4.50 -8.38
C PRO A 71 -8.55 4.52 -6.87
N LEU A 72 -9.71 4.98 -6.37
CA LEU A 72 -10.00 4.96 -4.94
C LEU A 72 -10.04 3.53 -4.37
N LYS A 73 -10.67 2.59 -5.08
CA LYS A 73 -10.69 1.17 -4.68
C LYS A 73 -9.29 0.57 -4.68
N LEU A 74 -8.52 0.81 -5.76
CA LEU A 74 -7.16 0.30 -5.89
C LEU A 74 -6.24 0.88 -4.80
N THR A 75 -6.36 2.17 -4.47
CA THR A 75 -5.62 2.77 -3.35
C THR A 75 -6.01 2.14 -2.03
N SER A 76 -7.28 1.89 -1.75
CA SER A 76 -7.67 1.18 -0.52
C SER A 76 -7.06 -0.22 -0.45
N ILE A 77 -7.06 -0.97 -1.55
CA ILE A 77 -6.43 -2.29 -1.62
C ILE A 77 -4.91 -2.18 -1.40
N ALA A 78 -4.25 -1.23 -2.07
CA ALA A 78 -2.82 -0.97 -1.94
C ALA A 78 -2.43 -0.69 -0.48
N MET A 79 -3.18 0.18 0.20
CA MET A 79 -2.95 0.51 1.60
C MET A 79 -3.12 -0.69 2.53
N ILE A 80 -4.11 -1.55 2.29
CA ILE A 80 -4.31 -2.78 3.06
C ILE A 80 -3.14 -3.75 2.84
N LEU A 81 -2.76 -3.99 1.58
CA LEU A 81 -1.64 -4.88 1.25
C LEU A 81 -0.32 -4.37 1.86
N HIS A 82 -0.06 -3.07 1.72
CA HIS A 82 1.10 -2.43 2.31
C HIS A 82 1.12 -2.55 3.83
N PHE A 83 -0.06 -2.43 4.48
CA PHE A 83 -0.22 -2.64 5.91
C PHE A 83 0.11 -4.07 6.32
N VAL A 84 -0.46 -5.06 5.64
CA VAL A 84 -0.17 -6.47 5.91
C VAL A 84 1.33 -6.76 5.73
N ARG A 85 1.95 -6.30 4.65
CA ARG A 85 3.39 -6.48 4.41
C ARG A 85 4.22 -5.77 5.48
N MET A 86 3.81 -4.60 5.95
CA MET A 86 4.50 -3.92 7.04
C MET A 86 4.37 -4.68 8.36
N ALA A 87 3.19 -5.20 8.68
CA ALA A 87 2.99 -6.02 9.88
C ALA A 87 3.87 -7.28 9.86
N ILE A 88 3.98 -7.94 8.69
CA ILE A 88 4.88 -9.09 8.50
C ILE A 88 6.33 -8.69 8.72
N PHE A 89 6.77 -7.56 8.13
CA PHE A 89 8.11 -7.04 8.34
C PHE A 89 8.39 -6.73 9.81
N VAL A 90 7.45 -6.09 10.51
CA VAL A 90 7.59 -5.78 11.94
C VAL A 90 7.67 -7.05 12.77
N ALA A 91 6.81 -8.04 12.50
CA ALA A 91 6.83 -9.33 13.19
C ALA A 91 8.11 -10.13 12.91
N GLY A 92 8.66 -10.04 11.69
CA GLY A 92 9.92 -10.65 11.30
C GLY A 92 11.14 -9.98 11.93
N ARG A 93 11.02 -8.75 12.43
CA ARG A 93 12.12 -7.98 13.05
C ARG A 93 11.95 -7.72 14.54
N SER A 94 10.79 -8.02 15.10
CA SER A 94 10.49 -7.79 16.51
C SER A 94 9.51 -8.84 17.05
N GLY A 95 9.70 -9.21 18.32
CA GLY A 95 8.83 -10.16 19.01
C GLY A 95 9.23 -11.63 18.77
N PRO A 96 8.30 -12.58 18.99
CA PRO A 96 8.61 -14.01 19.04
C PRO A 96 8.77 -14.69 17.67
N TRP A 97 8.53 -13.97 16.57
CA TRP A 97 8.58 -14.49 15.19
C TRP A 97 9.75 -13.90 14.38
N ILE A 98 10.88 -13.63 15.03
CA ILE A 98 12.09 -13.14 14.33
C ILE A 98 12.42 -14.03 13.13
N ASP A 99 12.72 -13.38 12.01
CA ASP A 99 13.01 -13.98 10.70
C ASP A 99 11.87 -14.77 10.06
N PHE A 100 10.62 -14.50 10.46
CA PHE A 100 9.44 -15.07 9.81
C PHE A 100 9.24 -14.53 8.39
N ASP A 101 9.84 -13.41 8.01
CA ASP A 101 9.80 -12.85 6.65
C ASP A 101 10.95 -13.34 5.75
N LEU A 102 12.01 -13.90 6.32
CA LEU A 102 13.26 -14.27 5.64
C LEU A 102 13.45 -15.77 5.44
N ARG A 103 14.04 -16.15 4.31
CA ARG A 103 14.46 -17.55 4.07
C ARG A 103 15.54 -17.97 5.08
N PRO A 104 15.54 -19.23 5.55
CA PRO A 104 16.50 -19.70 6.54
C PRO A 104 17.97 -19.41 6.21
N GLY A 105 18.38 -19.59 4.95
CA GLY A 105 19.76 -19.32 4.51
C GLY A 105 20.16 -17.84 4.48
N ASN A 106 19.20 -16.92 4.61
CA ASN A 106 19.43 -15.47 4.56
C ASN A 106 19.29 -14.78 5.92
N ARG A 107 19.01 -15.54 7.00
CA ARG A 107 18.81 -15.01 8.36
C ARG A 107 20.11 -14.46 8.94
N ALA A 108 21.16 -15.28 8.94
CA ALA A 108 22.48 -14.90 9.47
C ALA A 108 23.21 -13.80 8.66
N ILE A 109 22.82 -13.59 7.38
CA ILE A 109 23.46 -12.62 6.48
C ILE A 109 22.75 -11.24 6.56
N ASN A 110 21.47 -11.22 6.95
CA ASN A 110 20.66 -10.00 7.02
C ASN A 110 20.44 -9.46 8.44
N ASP A 111 21.37 -9.76 9.35
CA ASP A 111 21.49 -9.16 10.71
C ASP A 111 21.80 -7.64 10.68
N VAL A 112 21.70 -7.03 9.49
CA VAL A 112 21.97 -5.62 9.22
C VAL A 112 20.86 -4.74 9.83
N HIS A 113 21.20 -4.14 10.98
CA HIS A 113 20.90 -2.79 11.48
C HIS A 113 19.59 -2.09 11.07
N TRP A 114 18.45 -2.74 11.14
CA TRP A 114 17.20 -2.00 11.31
C TRP A 114 17.14 -1.51 12.75
N THR A 115 17.38 -0.22 12.96
CA THR A 115 17.22 0.33 14.31
C THR A 115 15.73 0.27 14.66
N LEU A 116 15.42 -0.22 15.86
CA LEU A 116 14.06 -0.25 16.42
C LEU A 116 13.23 1.01 16.12
N PRO A 117 13.78 2.24 16.21
CA PRO A 117 13.07 3.46 15.83
C PRO A 117 12.49 3.46 14.41
N TRP A 118 13.22 2.97 13.40
CA TRP A 118 12.73 2.92 12.02
C TRP A 118 11.58 1.94 11.84
N VAL A 119 11.63 0.80 12.55
CA VAL A 119 10.55 -0.19 12.56
C VAL A 119 9.29 0.41 13.18
N TYR A 120 9.41 1.16 14.28
CA TYR A 120 8.28 1.86 14.91
C TYR A 120 7.69 2.95 14.00
N ILE A 121 8.53 3.79 13.40
CA ILE A 121 8.08 4.85 12.49
C ILE A 121 7.30 4.23 11.31
N ALA A 122 7.85 3.19 10.69
CA ALA A 122 7.21 2.49 9.59
C ALA A 122 5.86 1.87 9.99
N SER A 123 5.77 1.32 11.21
CA SER A 123 4.53 0.79 11.77
C SER A 123 3.45 1.86 11.94
N VAL A 124 3.82 3.03 12.49
CA VAL A 124 2.89 4.15 12.69
C VAL A 124 2.34 4.65 11.35
N PHE A 125 3.21 4.89 10.36
CA PHE A 125 2.76 5.30 9.02
C PHE A 125 1.85 4.28 8.36
N SER A 126 2.11 2.99 8.59
CA SER A 126 1.29 1.91 8.07
C SER A 126 -0.12 1.89 8.68
N VAL A 127 -0.23 2.09 10.01
CA VAL A 127 -1.52 2.21 10.71
C VAL A 127 -2.30 3.44 10.23
N LEU A 128 -1.64 4.59 10.10
CA LEU A 128 -2.26 5.80 9.54
C LEU A 128 -2.77 5.56 8.12
N GLY A 129 -2.01 4.82 7.31
CA GLY A 129 -2.42 4.40 5.98
C GLY A 129 -3.69 3.53 6.00
N LEU A 130 -3.76 2.54 6.89
CA LEU A 130 -4.93 1.69 7.06
C LEU A 130 -6.17 2.50 7.48
N ILE A 131 -6.02 3.44 8.42
CA ILE A 131 -7.11 4.35 8.83
C ILE A 131 -7.62 5.14 7.62
N GLY A 132 -6.72 5.68 6.80
CA GLY A 132 -7.06 6.36 5.56
C GLY A 132 -7.88 5.48 4.60
N ALA A 133 -7.47 4.22 4.42
CA ALA A 133 -8.19 3.25 3.60
C ALA A 133 -9.62 3.00 4.10
N ILE A 134 -9.79 2.81 5.43
CA ILE A 134 -11.10 2.61 6.07
C ILE A 134 -12.00 3.82 5.85
N ILE A 135 -11.47 5.04 5.99
CA ILE A 135 -12.21 6.28 5.74
C ILE A 135 -12.69 6.34 4.28
N ILE A 136 -11.80 6.08 3.31
CA ILE A 136 -12.15 6.09 1.87
C ILE A 136 -13.28 5.09 1.58
N LEU A 137 -13.16 3.85 2.08
CA LEU A 137 -14.16 2.80 1.87
C LEU A 137 -15.51 3.16 2.51
N THR A 138 -15.50 3.70 3.73
CA THR A 138 -16.70 4.09 4.47
C THR A 138 -17.43 5.25 3.78
N LEU A 139 -16.70 6.26 3.31
CA LEU A 139 -17.27 7.39 2.59
C LEU A 139 -17.86 6.95 1.23
N LYS A 140 -17.18 6.05 0.52
CA LYS A 140 -17.69 5.45 -0.72
C LYS A 140 -18.99 4.68 -0.48
N LYS A 141 -19.06 3.87 0.57
CA LYS A 141 -20.27 3.11 0.92
C LYS A 141 -21.46 4.05 1.17
N LYS A 142 -21.27 5.11 1.97
CA LYS A 142 -22.32 6.11 2.23
C LYS A 142 -22.81 6.82 0.96
N GLN A 143 -21.90 7.15 0.03
CA GLN A 143 -22.26 7.76 -1.26
C GLN A 143 -23.08 6.84 -2.18
N ILE A 144 -22.96 5.52 -2.04
CA ILE A 144 -23.73 4.54 -2.81
C ILE A 144 -25.11 4.33 -2.18
N GLU A 145 -25.23 4.39 -0.85
CA GLU A 145 -26.50 4.18 -0.13
C GLU A 145 -27.46 5.39 -0.19
N GLN A 146 -26.95 6.62 -0.19
CA GLN A 146 -27.77 7.84 -0.29
C GLN A 146 -28.62 7.96 -1.57
N PRO A 147 -28.12 7.67 -2.79
CA PRO A 147 -28.95 7.72 -3.99
C PRO A 147 -30.05 6.65 -4.01
N MET A 148 -29.96 5.59 -3.17
CA MET A 148 -31.01 4.58 -3.06
C MET A 148 -32.15 5.00 -2.13
N ARG A 149 -31.89 5.80 -1.07
CA ARG A 149 -32.95 6.31 -0.16
C ARG A 149 -33.84 7.40 -0.77
N HIS A 150 -33.40 8.09 -1.81
CA HIS A 150 -34.21 9.10 -2.50
C HIS A 150 -35.03 8.54 -3.67
N ARG A 151 -35.01 7.22 -3.90
CA ARG A 151 -35.78 6.53 -4.94
C ARG A 151 -36.84 5.57 -4.37
N SER A 152 -36.99 5.52 -3.05
CA SER A 152 -38.04 4.81 -2.31
C SER A 152 -39.06 5.80 -1.77
#